data_AF-A0A699VZG9-F1
#
_entry.id   AF-A0A699VZG9-F1
#
_cell.length_a   1.000
_cell.length_b   1.000
_cell.length_c   1.000
_cell.angle_alpha   90.00
_cell.angle_beta   90.00
_cell.angle_gamma   90.00
#
_symmetry.space_group_name_H-M   'P 1'
#
loop_
_entity.id
_entity.type
_entity.pdbx_description
1 polymer ?
#
loop_
_entity_poly.entity_id
_entity_poly.type
_entity_poly.pdbx_seq_one_letter_code
_entity_poly.pdbx_strand_id
1 'polypeptide(L)'
;MAEAEASRVRNGYGSNGSGPRLVQAVRECTYLDFLKCQPLNFKGTEGVIGLTQLFEKMESAFNISNCTVACQVKYAVCTLQGVALTWWNSYVKTVTLEVAQA
;
A
#
# COMPACT_ATOMS: atom_id res chain seq x y z
N MET A 1 1.49 4.51 37.04
CA MET A 1 1.36 5.90 36.54
C MET A 1 1.55 5.82 35.04
N ALA A 2 0.44 5.88 34.29
CA ALA A 2 0.39 6.04 32.84
C ALA A 2 0.83 7.50 32.49
N GLU A 3 1.20 7.91 31.28
CA GLU A 3 0.58 7.65 29.97
C GLU A 3 1.55 7.83 28.79
N ALA A 4 1.07 7.40 27.62
CA ALA A 4 1.66 7.46 26.30
C ALA A 4 1.69 8.88 25.70
N GLU A 5 2.76 9.17 24.94
CA GLU A 5 2.89 10.37 24.13
C GLU A 5 2.14 10.23 22.80
N ALA A 6 1.03 10.95 22.66
CA ALA A 6 0.25 11.06 21.44
C ALA A 6 0.82 12.19 20.56
N SER A 7 1.33 11.84 19.37
CA SER A 7 1.73 12.79 18.33
C SER A 7 0.52 13.57 17.80
N ARG A 8 0.44 14.87 18.14
CA ARG A 8 -0.62 15.78 17.66
C ARG A 8 -0.36 16.23 16.22
N VAL A 9 -1.02 15.61 15.24
CA VAL A 9 -1.13 16.16 13.88
C VAL A 9 -2.33 17.12 13.83
N ARG A 10 -2.06 18.40 13.62
CA ARG A 10 -3.05 19.48 13.53
C ARG A 10 -3.65 19.52 12.12
N ASN A 11 -4.92 19.11 11.98
CA ASN A 11 -5.69 19.32 10.76
C ASN A 11 -6.18 20.77 10.70
N GLY A 12 -5.58 21.58 9.84
CA GLY A 12 -6.10 22.90 9.47
C GLY A 12 -6.99 22.78 8.24
N TYR A 13 -8.29 23.02 8.38
CA TYR A 13 -9.21 23.23 7.26
C TYR A 13 -9.52 24.72 7.13
N GLY A 14 -9.51 25.21 5.89
CA GLY A 14 -10.05 26.51 5.49
C GLY A 14 -9.01 27.62 5.27
N SER A 15 -8.79 28.01 4.02
CA SER A 15 -9.48 29.18 3.44
C SER A 15 -8.91 29.48 2.05
N ASN A 16 -9.79 29.93 1.15
CA ASN A 16 -9.47 30.30 -0.22
C ASN A 16 -8.60 31.56 -0.23
N GLY A 17 -7.36 31.44 -0.69
CA GLY A 17 -6.44 32.56 -0.88
C GLY A 17 -5.54 32.31 -2.08
N SER A 18 -5.65 33.19 -3.08
CA SER A 18 -4.76 33.26 -4.24
C SER A 18 -3.33 33.61 -3.80
N GLY A 19 -2.52 32.58 -3.60
CA GLY A 19 -1.07 32.65 -3.33
C GLY A 19 -0.23 32.04 -4.47
N PRO A 20 1.10 32.28 -4.50
CA PRO A 20 1.95 31.91 -5.62
C PRO A 20 1.87 30.42 -5.87
N ARG A 21 1.85 30.00 -7.14
CA ARG A 21 1.82 28.59 -7.56
C ARG A 21 2.95 27.82 -6.85
N LEU A 22 2.63 27.26 -5.69
CA LEU A 22 3.43 26.24 -5.05
C LEU A 22 3.51 25.14 -6.10
N VAL A 23 4.70 24.91 -6.62
CA VAL A 23 5.03 23.67 -7.34
C VAL A 23 4.40 22.58 -6.50
N GLN A 24 3.32 22.00 -7.00
CA GLN A 24 2.47 21.12 -6.21
C GLN A 24 3.38 19.95 -5.82
N ALA A 25 3.86 19.97 -4.58
CA ALA A 25 4.69 18.90 -4.07
C ALA A 25 3.90 17.63 -4.35
N VAL A 26 4.47 16.75 -5.17
CA VAL A 26 3.81 15.50 -5.56
C VAL A 26 3.53 14.77 -4.26
N ARG A 27 2.26 14.75 -3.84
CA ARG A 27 1.86 14.10 -2.60
C ARG A 27 2.14 12.61 -2.78
N GLU A 28 3.04 12.09 -1.97
CA GLU A 28 3.28 10.65 -1.92
C GLU A 28 2.01 9.94 -1.43
N CYS A 29 1.63 8.87 -2.12
CA CYS A 29 0.61 7.94 -1.69
C CYS A 29 0.87 7.45 -0.26
N THR A 30 -0.13 7.55 0.60
CA THR A 30 -0.13 6.88 1.90
C THR A 30 -0.88 5.55 1.83
N TYR A 31 -0.64 4.66 2.80
CA TYR A 31 -1.40 3.42 2.92
C TYR A 31 -2.92 3.67 3.03
N LEU A 32 -3.31 4.78 3.66
CA LEU A 32 -4.73 5.16 3.74
C LEU A 32 -5.31 5.57 2.37
N ASP A 33 -4.52 6.23 1.51
CA ASP A 33 -4.96 6.55 0.14
C ASP A 33 -5.17 5.27 -0.69
N PHE A 34 -4.30 4.27 -0.50
CA PHE A 34 -4.47 2.93 -1.09
C PHE A 34 -5.75 2.23 -0.58
N LEU A 35 -5.98 2.23 0.75
CA LEU A 35 -7.17 1.60 1.33
C LEU A 35 -8.49 2.22 0.88
N LYS A 36 -8.51 3.54 0.60
CA LYS A 36 -9.68 4.22 0.01
C LYS A 36 -10.08 3.66 -1.35
N CYS A 37 -9.14 3.05 -2.09
CA CYS A 37 -9.41 2.38 -3.36
C CYS A 37 -10.04 0.99 -3.20
N GLN A 38 -10.29 0.54 -1.95
CA GLN A 38 -10.90 -0.76 -1.63
C GLN A 38 -10.20 -1.92 -2.34
N PRO A 39 -8.92 -2.17 -2.01
CA PRO A 39 -8.14 -3.20 -2.67
C PRO A 39 -8.79 -4.58 -2.53
N LEU A 40 -8.68 -5.40 -3.57
CA LEU A 40 -9.25 -6.74 -3.62
C LEU A 40 -8.37 -7.69 -2.80
N ASN A 41 -8.98 -8.47 -1.89
CA ASN A 41 -8.29 -9.54 -1.20
C ASN A 41 -8.17 -10.79 -2.06
N PHE A 42 -7.07 -11.52 -1.94
CA PHE A 42 -6.80 -12.75 -2.69
C PHE A 42 -6.38 -13.87 -1.75
N LYS A 43 -7.18 -14.95 -1.72
CA LYS A 43 -6.92 -16.10 -0.85
C LYS A 43 -6.00 -17.13 -1.48
N GLY A 44 -5.89 -17.13 -2.80
CA GLY A 44 -5.13 -18.11 -3.59
C GLY A 44 -5.97 -19.26 -4.13
N THR A 45 -7.29 -19.24 -3.93
CA THR A 45 -8.24 -20.26 -4.41
C THR A 45 -9.02 -19.79 -5.64
N GLU A 46 -8.93 -18.51 -5.98
CA GLU A 46 -9.69 -17.85 -7.04
C GLU A 46 -9.13 -18.16 -8.46
N GLY A 47 -7.98 -18.84 -8.53
CA GLY A 47 -7.35 -19.26 -9.79
C GLY A 47 -6.82 -18.10 -10.63
N VAL A 48 -6.55 -18.39 -11.91
CA VAL A 48 -5.95 -17.42 -12.85
C VAL A 48 -6.85 -16.20 -13.04
N ILE A 49 -8.17 -16.38 -13.12
CA ILE A 49 -9.12 -15.28 -13.29
C ILE A 49 -9.07 -14.32 -12.10
N GLY A 50 -9.11 -14.85 -10.87
CA GLY A 50 -9.00 -14.02 -9.67
C GLY A 50 -7.65 -13.33 -9.55
N LEU A 51 -6.57 -13.99 -9.99
CA LEU A 51 -5.24 -13.41 -10.02
C LEU A 51 -5.13 -12.25 -11.03
N THR A 52 -5.69 -12.41 -12.25
CA THR A 52 -5.73 -11.34 -13.25
C THR A 52 -6.50 -10.13 -12.72
N GLN A 53 -7.68 -10.36 -12.14
CA GLN A 53 -8.49 -9.28 -11.55
C GLN A 53 -7.78 -8.57 -10.40
N LEU A 54 -7.01 -9.30 -9.59
CA LEU A 54 -6.19 -8.71 -8.54
C LEU A 54 -5.16 -7.74 -9.12
N PHE A 55 -4.42 -8.15 -10.15
CA PHE A 55 -3.40 -7.30 -10.78
C PHE A 55 -4.01 -6.03 -11.41
N GLU A 56 -5.06 -6.19 -12.21
CA GLU A 56 -5.74 -5.05 -12.85
C GLU A 56 -6.26 -4.04 -11.81
N LYS A 57 -6.84 -4.53 -10.70
CA LYS A 57 -7.35 -3.66 -9.64
C LYS A 57 -6.23 -2.98 -8.85
N MET A 58 -5.12 -3.68 -8.61
CA MET A 58 -3.94 -3.12 -7.94
C MET A 58 -3.29 -2.02 -8.77
N GLU A 59 -3.09 -2.23 -10.07
CA GLU A 59 -2.53 -1.23 -10.98
C GLU A 59 -3.38 0.04 -10.99
N SER A 60 -4.70 -0.12 -11.08
CA SER A 60 -5.65 1.00 -11.00
C SER A 60 -5.56 1.71 -9.64
N ALA A 61 -5.55 0.97 -8.53
CA ALA A 61 -5.44 1.55 -7.19
C ALA A 61 -4.13 2.33 -7.01
N PHE A 62 -2.99 1.81 -7.47
CA PHE A 62 -1.70 2.48 -7.39
C PHE A 62 -1.65 3.74 -8.26
N ASN A 63 -2.26 3.71 -9.44
CA ASN A 63 -2.34 4.88 -10.30
C ASN A 63 -3.22 5.99 -9.69
N ILE A 64 -4.42 5.64 -9.19
CA ILE A 64 -5.36 6.60 -8.59
C ILE A 64 -4.78 7.24 -7.33
N SER A 65 -4.10 6.45 -6.49
CA SER A 65 -3.52 6.94 -5.23
C SER A 65 -2.11 7.52 -5.40
N ASN A 66 -1.54 7.50 -6.61
CA ASN A 66 -0.21 8.02 -6.94
C ASN A 66 0.91 7.33 -6.15
N CYS A 67 0.86 6.00 -6.03
CA CYS A 67 1.87 5.23 -5.29
C CYS A 67 3.14 5.00 -6.11
N THR A 68 4.28 5.26 -5.46
CA THR A 68 5.59 4.96 -6.04
C THR A 68 5.82 3.45 -6.11
N VAL A 69 6.73 3.02 -6.99
CA VAL A 69 7.12 1.60 -7.14
C VAL A 69 7.53 0.99 -5.80
N ALA A 70 8.19 1.76 -4.92
CA ALA A 70 8.60 1.31 -3.60
C ALA A 70 7.43 0.95 -2.65
N CYS A 71 6.24 1.53 -2.88
CA CYS A 71 5.03 1.25 -2.09
C CYS A 71 4.22 0.06 -2.65
N GLN A 72 4.33 -0.23 -3.95
CA GLN A 72 3.46 -1.20 -4.62
C GLN A 72 3.52 -2.58 -3.97
N VAL A 73 4.72 -3.16 -3.83
CA VAL A 73 4.89 -4.48 -3.21
C VAL A 73 4.43 -4.45 -1.75
N LYS A 74 4.80 -3.41 -1.00
CA LYS A 74 4.44 -3.26 0.43
C LYS A 74 2.93 -3.23 0.66
N TYR A 75 2.18 -2.59 -0.24
CA TYR A 75 0.72 -2.49 -0.12
C TYR A 75 0.02 -3.68 -0.76
N ALA A 76 0.58 -4.24 -1.83
CA ALA A 76 0.03 -5.41 -2.50
C ALA A 76 -0.05 -6.62 -1.57
N VAL A 77 1.00 -6.85 -0.78
CA VAL A 77 1.05 -7.99 0.14
C VAL A 77 -0.02 -7.94 1.24
N CYS A 78 -0.54 -6.74 1.56
CA CYS A 78 -1.61 -6.58 2.55
C CYS A 78 -2.95 -7.16 2.08
N THR A 79 -3.10 -7.46 0.79
CA THR A 79 -4.34 -8.03 0.25
C THR A 79 -4.28 -9.55 0.14
N LEU A 80 -3.10 -10.14 0.31
CA LEU A 80 -2.94 -11.59 0.34
C LEU A 80 -3.51 -12.14 1.64
N GLN A 81 -4.30 -13.19 1.53
CA GLN A 81 -4.91 -13.89 2.66
C GLN A 81 -4.73 -15.41 2.50
N GLY A 82 -5.02 -16.16 3.56
CA GLY A 82 -5.06 -17.62 3.51
C GLY A 82 -3.79 -18.27 2.94
N VAL A 83 -3.96 -19.10 1.91
CA VAL A 83 -2.85 -19.86 1.31
C VAL A 83 -1.89 -18.94 0.54
N ALA A 84 -2.39 -17.87 -0.07
CA ALA A 84 -1.55 -16.90 -0.78
C ALA A 84 -0.60 -16.16 0.18
N LEU A 85 -1.09 -15.74 1.35
CA LEU A 85 -0.24 -15.10 2.37
C LEU A 85 0.80 -16.07 2.92
N THR A 86 0.42 -17.33 3.13
CA THR A 86 1.34 -18.38 3.59
C THR A 86 2.46 -18.61 2.59
N TRP A 87 2.12 -18.70 1.30
CA TRP A 87 3.09 -18.81 0.22
C TRP A 87 4.06 -17.63 0.18
N TRP A 88 3.55 -16.39 0.22
CA TRP A 88 4.38 -15.18 0.21
C TRP A 88 5.38 -15.15 1.36
N ASN A 89 4.93 -15.50 2.58
CA ASN A 89 5.81 -15.55 3.74
C ASN A 89 6.92 -16.62 3.61
N SER A 90 6.62 -17.75 2.97
CA SER A 90 7.64 -18.77 2.68
C SER A 90 8.65 -18.29 1.62
N TYR A 91 8.17 -17.61 0.58
CA TYR A 91 9.01 -17.04 -0.46
C TYR A 91 9.99 -16.01 0.11
N VAL A 92 9.50 -15.05 0.89
CA VAL A 92 10.33 -14.00 1.51
C VAL A 92 11.41 -14.62 2.41
N LYS A 93 11.08 -15.64 3.21
CA LYS A 93 12.06 -16.35 4.04
C LYS A 93 13.18 -16.98 3.21
N THR A 94 12.82 -17.63 2.11
CA THR A 94 13.77 -18.32 1.23
C THR A 94 14.70 -17.32 0.56
N VAL A 95 14.15 -16.26 -0.05
CA VAL A 95 14.94 -15.21 -0.70
C VAL A 95 15.83 -14.45 0.29
N THR A 96 15.33 -14.17 1.50
CA THR A 96 16.14 -13.50 2.53
C THR A 96 17.33 -14.37 2.96
N LEU A 97 17.13 -15.68 3.07
CA LEU A 97 18.20 -16.62 3.41
C LEU A 97 19.27 -16.65 2.32
N GLU A 98 18.88 -16.70 1.04
CA GLU A 98 19.81 -16.66 -0.09
C GLU A 98 20.63 -15.36 -0.12
N VAL A 99 20.00 -14.21 0.12
CA VAL A 99 20.69 -12.91 0.18
C VAL A 99 21.67 -12.84 1.35
N ALA A 100 21.35 -13.45 2.50
CA ALA A 100 22.25 -13.48 3.66
C ALA A 100 23.45 -14.42 3.47
N GLN A 101 23.38 -15.32 2.48
CA GLN A 101 24.41 -16.32 2.17
C GLN A 101 25.28 -15.95 0.95
N ALA A 102 24.95 -14.84 0.27
CA ALA A 102 25.67 -14.28 -0.88
C ALA A 102 26.65 -13.19 -0.45
#